data_AF-A0A5R8LR20-F1
#
_entry.id   AF-A0A5R8LR20-F1
#
_cell.length_a   1.000
_cell.length_b   1.000
_cell.length_c   1.000
_cell.angle_alpha   90.00
_cell.angle_beta   90.00
_cell.angle_gamma   90.00
#
_symmetry.space_group_name_H-M   'P 1'
#
loop_
_entity.id
_entity.type
_entity.pdbx_description
1 polymer ?
#
loop_
_entity_poly.entity_id
_entity_poly.type
_entity_poly.pdbx_seq_one_letter_code
_entity_poly.pdbx_strand_id
1 'polypeptide(L)'
;MKNLSNSTKAPDLGEASWNLSTAKGLLEALSDEFDIMEGSVVSYQSNRNEKNAAILAYGTDRSFYTWMALLKAIQEYVDSSLATIDEADK
;
A
#
# COMPACT_ATOMS: atom_id res chain seq x y z
N MET A 1 -40.56 -19.45 20.86
CA MET A 1 -39.36 -19.63 20.02
C MET A 1 -38.94 -18.24 19.52
N LYS A 2 -37.81 -17.70 19.98
CA LYS A 2 -37.27 -16.44 19.44
C LYS A 2 -36.55 -16.78 18.15
N ASN A 3 -37.06 -16.31 17.01
CA ASN A 3 -36.31 -16.32 15.76
C ASN A 3 -35.14 -15.35 15.94
N LEU A 4 -33.94 -15.89 16.24
CA LEU A 4 -32.71 -15.17 15.97
C LEU A 4 -32.64 -15.05 14.45
N SER A 5 -33.08 -13.90 13.94
CA SER A 5 -32.71 -13.47 12.60
C SER A 5 -31.18 -13.37 12.59
N ASN A 6 -30.54 -14.37 12.00
CA ASN A 6 -29.17 -14.23 11.52
C ASN A 6 -29.24 -13.23 10.36
N SER A 7 -29.34 -11.95 10.70
CA SER A 7 -29.19 -10.86 9.76
C SER A 7 -27.71 -10.83 9.40
N THR A 8 -27.30 -11.71 8.48
CA THR A 8 -26.04 -11.56 7.76
C THR A 8 -26.13 -10.18 7.11
N LYS A 9 -25.38 -9.20 7.64
CA LYS A 9 -25.31 -7.87 7.04
C LYS A 9 -24.94 -8.09 5.58
N ALA A 10 -25.72 -7.54 4.65
CA ALA A 10 -25.41 -7.67 3.24
C ALA A 10 -24.00 -7.11 3.00
N PRO A 11 -23.17 -7.79 2.19
CA PRO A 11 -21.81 -7.33 1.91
C PRO A 11 -21.84 -5.91 1.34
N ASP A 12 -20.99 -5.04 1.88
CA ASP A 12 -20.96 -3.62 1.55
C ASP A 12 -19.99 -3.36 0.39
N LEU A 13 -20.49 -3.54 -0.83
CA LEU A 13 -19.72 -3.27 -2.06
C LEU A 13 -19.28 -1.80 -2.18
N GLY A 14 -19.96 -0.87 -1.49
CA GLY A 14 -19.56 0.54 -1.43
C GLY A 14 -18.27 0.71 -0.61
N GLU A 15 -18.21 0.08 0.56
CA GLU A 15 -17.02 0.01 1.41
C GLU A 15 -15.85 -0.67 0.67
N ALA A 16 -16.11 -1.79 -0.01
CA ALA A 16 -15.10 -2.50 -0.80
C ALA A 16 -14.51 -1.61 -1.92
N SER A 17 -15.36 -0.89 -2.66
CA SER A 17 -14.94 0.04 -3.71
C SER A 17 -14.12 1.21 -3.14
N TRP A 18 -14.55 1.76 -2.00
CA TRP A 18 -13.82 2.83 -1.31
C TRP A 18 -12.43 2.36 -0.85
N ASN A 19 -12.34 1.18 -0.22
CA ASN A 19 -11.07 0.57 0.19
C ASN A 19 -10.12 0.37 -1.00
N LEU A 20 -10.60 -0.10 -2.15
CA LEU A 20 -9.79 -0.23 -3.37
C LEU A 20 -9.29 1.12 -3.88
N SER A 21 -10.13 2.16 -3.83
CA SER A 21 -9.74 3.53 -4.19
C SER A 21 -8.64 4.06 -3.26
N THR A 22 -8.76 3.82 -1.96
CA THR A 22 -7.73 4.16 -0.97
C THR A 22 -6.43 3.39 -1.23
N ALA A 23 -6.51 2.08 -1.49
CA ALA A 23 -5.34 1.26 -1.83
C ALA A 23 -4.62 1.79 -3.08
N LYS A 24 -5.36 2.23 -4.10
CA LYS A 24 -4.79 2.85 -5.30
C LYS A 24 -4.01 4.12 -4.96
N GLY A 25 -4.58 5.03 -4.17
CA GLY A 25 -3.89 6.27 -3.78
C GLY A 25 -2.62 6.00 -2.95
N LEU A 26 -2.63 4.97 -2.10
CA LEU A 26 -1.44 4.55 -1.36
C LEU A 26 -0.37 3.94 -2.27
N LEU A 27 -0.77 3.22 -3.32
CA LEU A 27 0.15 2.68 -4.32
C LEU A 27 0.81 3.80 -5.13
N GLU A 28 0.05 4.84 -5.49
CA GLU A 28 0.58 6.04 -6.14
C GLU A 28 1.64 6.71 -5.25
N ALA A 29 1.35 6.89 -3.96
CA ALA A 29 2.32 7.43 -3.00
C ALA A 29 3.57 6.54 -2.84
N LEU A 30 3.42 5.21 -2.86
CA LEU A 30 4.56 4.29 -2.83
C LEU A 30 5.40 4.37 -4.12
N SER A 31 4.76 4.59 -5.27
CA SER A 31 5.45 4.80 -6.54
C SER A 31 6.29 6.08 -6.50
N ASP A 32 5.73 7.20 -6.02
CA ASP A 32 6.44 8.47 -5.91
C ASP A 32 7.70 8.34 -5.05
N GLU A 33 7.61 7.59 -3.95
CA GLU A 33 8.75 7.30 -3.08
C GLU A 33 9.85 6.47 -3.79
N PHE A 34 9.46 5.53 -4.65
CA PHE A 34 10.41 4.76 -5.45
C PHE A 34 11.05 5.57 -6.57
N ASP A 35 10.35 6.52 -7.16
CA ASP A 35 10.93 7.46 -8.15
C ASP A 35 12.06 8.31 -7.51
N ILE A 36 11.87 8.75 -6.26
CA ILE A 36 12.91 9.46 -5.49
C ILE A 36 14.12 8.55 -5.24
N MET A 37 13.87 7.29 -4.89
CA MET A 37 14.92 6.28 -4.67
C MET A 37 15.69 6.02 -5.97
N GLU A 38 14.99 5.85 -7.09
CA GLU A 38 15.61 5.62 -8.40
C GLU A 38 16.59 6.75 -8.75
N GLY A 39 16.20 8.00 -8.55
CA GLY A 39 17.10 9.16 -8.76
C GLY A 39 18.40 9.07 -7.94
N SER A 40 18.32 8.58 -6.70
CA SER A 40 19.49 8.35 -5.84
C SER A 40 20.37 7.19 -6.34
N VAL A 41 19.75 6.09 -6.81
CA VAL A 41 20.45 4.96 -7.40
C VAL A 41 21.17 5.35 -8.68
N VAL A 42 20.50 6.06 -9.58
CA VAL A 42 21.10 6.54 -10.84
C VAL A 42 22.29 7.46 -10.56
N SER A 43 22.17 8.35 -9.58
CA SER A 43 23.26 9.23 -9.14
C SER A 43 24.47 8.43 -8.61
N TYR A 44 24.23 7.38 -7.83
CA TYR A 44 25.31 6.51 -7.35
C TYR A 44 25.92 5.67 -8.47
N GLN A 45 25.11 5.11 -9.37
CA GLN A 45 25.59 4.29 -10.48
C GLN A 45 26.44 5.10 -11.47
N SER A 46 26.04 6.34 -11.75
CA SER A 46 26.78 7.25 -12.63
C SER A 46 28.08 7.76 -12.01
N ASN A 47 28.15 7.89 -10.67
CA ASN A 47 29.36 8.31 -9.96
C ASN A 47 29.45 7.64 -8.57
N ARG A 48 30.20 6.55 -8.49
CA ARG A 48 30.34 5.70 -7.31
C ARG A 48 31.33 6.26 -6.29
N ASN A 49 31.03 7.43 -5.76
CA ASN A 49 31.80 8.06 -4.69
C ASN A 49 31.09 7.94 -3.33
N GLU A 50 31.82 8.27 -2.26
CA GLU A 50 31.33 8.23 -0.88
C GLU A 50 30.10 9.11 -0.65
N LYS A 51 30.08 10.33 -1.23
CA LYS A 51 28.95 11.25 -1.10
C LYS A 51 27.66 10.64 -1.66
N ASN A 52 27.72 10.06 -2.86
CA ASN A 52 26.54 9.46 -3.50
C ASN A 52 26.11 8.16 -2.80
N ALA A 53 27.07 7.38 -2.28
CA ALA A 53 26.77 6.22 -1.45
C ALA A 53 26.04 6.63 -0.16
N ALA A 54 26.50 7.71 0.50
CA ALA A 54 25.87 8.24 1.71
C ALA A 54 24.46 8.79 1.45
N ILE A 55 24.24 9.48 0.33
CA ILE A 55 22.90 9.94 -0.08
C ILE A 55 21.95 8.76 -0.27
N LEU A 56 22.38 7.73 -1.02
CA LEU A 56 21.57 6.53 -1.25
C LEU A 56 21.26 5.80 0.06
N ALA A 57 22.27 5.61 0.92
CA ALA A 57 22.11 4.93 2.20
C ALA A 57 21.16 5.70 3.15
N TYR A 58 21.36 7.01 3.30
CA TYR A 58 20.52 7.86 4.15
C TYR A 58 19.09 7.97 3.63
N GLY A 59 18.90 8.15 2.32
CA GLY A 59 17.59 8.20 1.69
C GLY A 59 16.83 6.89 1.90
N THR A 60 17.50 5.76 1.69
CA THR A 60 16.91 4.42 1.90
C THR A 60 16.55 4.20 3.37
N ASP A 61 17.46 4.48 4.30
CA ASP A 61 17.23 4.29 5.74
C ASP A 61 16.04 5.12 6.24
N ARG A 62 15.96 6.38 5.81
CA ARG A 62 14.88 7.29 6.19
C ARG A 62 13.52 6.85 5.64
N SER A 63 13.45 6.40 4.39
CA SER A 63 12.18 6.08 3.73
C SER A 63 11.73 4.63 3.89
N PHE A 64 12.61 3.71 4.32
CA PHE A 64 12.31 2.28 4.41
C PHE A 64 11.03 1.98 5.19
N TYR A 65 10.86 2.56 6.37
CA TYR A 65 9.67 2.33 7.19
C TYR A 65 8.40 2.93 6.58
N THR A 66 8.52 4.04 5.86
CA THR A 66 7.41 4.63 5.10
C THR A 66 6.95 3.68 4.00
N TRP A 67 7.88 3.11 3.21
CA TRP A 67 7.55 2.14 2.16
C TRP A 67 6.85 0.91 2.74
N MET A 68 7.37 0.39 3.86
CA MET A 68 6.77 -0.76 4.54
C MET A 68 5.38 -0.45 5.11
N ALA A 69 5.16 0.76 5.62
CA ALA A 69 3.86 1.18 6.13
C ALA A 69 2.83 1.31 5.00
N LEU A 70 3.21 1.94 3.88
CA LEU A 70 2.37 2.05 2.69
C LEU A 70 1.99 0.66 2.14
N LEU A 71 2.98 -0.22 1.97
CA LEU A 71 2.75 -1.57 1.46
C LEU A 71 1.78 -2.36 2.34
N LYS A 72 1.95 -2.31 3.67
CA LYS A 72 1.04 -2.99 4.61
C LYS A 72 -0.38 -2.45 4.52
N ALA A 73 -0.54 -1.12 4.50
CA ALA A 73 -1.85 -0.50 4.39
C ALA A 73 -2.54 -0.87 3.07
N ILE A 74 -1.79 -0.89 1.95
CA ILE A 74 -2.31 -1.35 0.64
C ILE A 74 -2.83 -2.78 0.75
N GLN A 75 -2.04 -3.68 1.34
CA GLN A 75 -2.44 -5.09 1.52
C GLN A 75 -3.71 -5.21 2.36
N GLU A 76 -3.78 -4.50 3.49
CA GLU A 76 -4.95 -4.51 4.37
C GLU A 76 -6.23 -4.06 3.65
N TYR A 77 -6.18 -2.98 2.88
CA TYR A 77 -7.33 -2.49 2.13
C TYR A 77 -7.74 -3.43 0.99
N VAL A 78 -6.77 -4.00 0.27
CA VAL A 78 -7.06 -4.97 -0.81
C VAL A 78 -7.68 -6.24 -0.24
N ASP A 79 -7.10 -6.82 0.80
CA ASP A 79 -7.60 -8.04 1.43
C ASP A 79 -9.02 -7.83 2.00
N SER A 80 -9.26 -6.68 2.63
CA SER A 80 -10.59 -6.33 3.12
C SER A 80 -11.60 -6.19 1.99
N SER A 81 -11.24 -5.57 0.87
CA SER A 81 -12.12 -5.44 -0.29
C SER A 81 -12.43 -6.78 -0.94
N LEU A 82 -11.42 -7.64 -1.11
CA LEU A 82 -11.58 -8.97 -1.68
C LEU A 82 -12.51 -9.83 -0.82
N ALA A 83 -12.33 -9.81 0.51
CA ALA A 83 -13.22 -10.54 1.42
C ALA A 83 -14.69 -10.11 1.26
N THR A 84 -14.95 -8.80 1.15
CA THR A 84 -16.32 -8.28 0.95
C THR A 84 -16.91 -8.65 -0.42
N ILE A 85 -16.09 -8.66 -1.48
CA ILE A 85 -16.53 -9.07 -2.82
C ILE A 85 -16.82 -10.57 -2.84
N ASP A 86 -15.93 -11.39 -2.27
CA ASP A 86 -16.12 -12.84 -2.15
C ASP A 86 -17.36 -13.20 -1.32
N GLU A 87 -17.74 -12.38 -0.34
CA GLU A 87 -18.99 -12.52 0.39
C GLU A 87 -20.23 -12.16 -0.44
N ALA A 88 -20.11 -11.20 -1.36
CA ALA A 88 -21.21 -10.79 -2.25
C ALA A 88 -21.48 -11.79 -3.37
N ASP A 89 -20.45 -12.52 -3.81
CA ASP A 89 -20.53 -13.52 -4.88
C ASP A 89 -21.01 -14.91 -4.41
N LYS A 90 -21.27 -15.10 -3.11
CA LYS A 90 -21.77 -16.35 -2.50
C LYS A 90 -23.30 -16.45 -2.52
#